data_AF-A0A2W5EXZ3-F1
#
_entry.id   AF-A0A2W5EXZ3-F1
#
_cell.length_a   1.000
_cell.length_b   1.000
_cell.length_c   1.000
_cell.angle_alpha   90.00
_cell.angle_beta   90.00
_cell.angle_gamma   90.00
#
_symmetry.space_group_name_H-M   'P 1'
#
loop_
_entity.id
_entity.type
_entity.pdbx_description
1 polymer ?
#
loop_
_entity_poly.entity_id
_entity_poly.type
_entity_poly.pdbx_seq_one_letter_code
_entity_poly.pdbx_strand_id
1 'polypeptide(L)'
;MDRYSVRRAANGWELVRDGEERACRFSGSKVEILRIVGRFLEGQTASVAIYNADGSYAGERVYPMVAKRHKNASAQKARGS
;
A
#
# COMPACT_ATOMS: atom_id res chain seq x y z
N MET A 1 -7.74 -11.12 -3.29
CA MET A 1 -6.63 -10.18 -3.00
C MET A 1 -7.11 -8.82 -3.42
N ASP A 2 -6.98 -7.82 -2.57
CA ASP A 2 -7.40 -6.46 -2.92
C ASP A 2 -6.48 -5.85 -3.96
N ARG A 3 -7.04 -5.08 -4.89
CA ARG A 3 -6.26 -4.36 -5.89
C ARG A 3 -6.48 -2.88 -5.73
N TYR A 4 -5.40 -2.11 -5.80
CA TYR A 4 -5.41 -0.67 -5.72
C TYR A 4 -4.54 -0.06 -6.81
N SER A 5 -4.77 1.21 -7.08
CA SER A 5 -4.01 2.00 -8.04
C SER A 5 -3.60 3.34 -7.41
N VAL A 6 -2.31 3.65 -7.47
CA VAL A 6 -1.74 4.95 -7.11
C VAL A 6 -1.56 5.75 -8.39
N ARG A 7 -2.41 6.77 -8.58
CA ARG A 7 -2.43 7.61 -9.78
C ARG A 7 -2.25 9.09 -9.42
N ARG A 8 -1.79 9.87 -10.39
CA ARG A 8 -1.70 11.33 -10.28
C ARG A 8 -3.12 11.92 -10.33
N ALA A 9 -3.42 12.76 -9.36
CA ALA A 9 -4.63 13.57 -9.25
C ALA A 9 -4.33 15.03 -9.57
N ALA A 10 -5.37 15.86 -9.73
CA ALA A 10 -5.23 17.31 -9.96
C ALA A 10 -4.31 17.99 -8.94
N ASN A 11 -4.48 17.66 -7.65
CA ASN A 11 -3.76 18.33 -6.55
C ASN A 11 -2.68 17.45 -5.90
N GLY A 12 -2.43 16.24 -6.40
CA GLY A 12 -1.62 15.27 -5.65
C GLY A 12 -1.60 13.88 -6.24
N TRP A 13 -1.52 12.90 -5.37
CA TRP A 13 -1.53 11.49 -5.67
C TRP A 13 -2.61 10.83 -4.84
N GLU A 14 -3.39 9.97 -5.46
CA GLU A 14 -4.51 9.30 -4.85
C GLU A 14 -4.32 7.78 -4.91
N LEU A 15 -4.75 7.09 -3.85
CA LEU A 15 -4.91 5.64 -3.81
C LEU A 15 -6.38 5.32 -4.03
N VAL A 16 -6.69 4.56 -5.06
CA VAL A 16 -8.04 4.12 -5.40
C VAL A 16 -8.09 2.61 -5.38
N ARG A 17 -9.14 2.02 -4.78
CA ARG A 17 -9.37 0.57 -4.85
C ARG A 17 -9.96 0.24 -6.22
N ASP A 18 -9.54 -0.87 -6.79
CA ASP A 18 -10.11 -1.38 -8.05
C ASP A 18 -11.61 -1.63 -7.85
N GLY A 19 -12.42 -1.09 -8.77
CA GLY A 19 -13.89 -1.12 -8.66
C GLY A 19 -14.53 0.02 -7.87
N GLU A 20 -13.74 0.88 -7.22
CA GLU A 20 -14.24 2.09 -6.54
C GLU A 20 -13.84 3.35 -7.31
N GLU A 21 -14.72 4.34 -7.37
CA GLU A 21 -14.40 5.65 -7.95
C GLU A 21 -13.75 6.59 -6.94
N ARG A 22 -13.94 6.32 -5.65
CA ARG A 22 -13.48 7.18 -4.56
C ARG A 22 -12.05 6.84 -4.15
N ALA A 23 -11.21 7.88 -4.08
CA ALA A 23 -9.90 7.78 -3.46
C ALA A 23 -10.01 7.36 -1.98
N CYS A 24 -9.37 6.26 -1.62
CA CYS A 24 -9.22 5.82 -0.23
C CYS A 24 -8.26 6.73 0.53
N ARG A 25 -7.19 7.20 -0.14
CA ARG A 25 -6.17 8.07 0.44
C ARG A 25 -5.68 9.08 -0.60
N PHE A 26 -5.20 10.22 -0.12
CA PHE A 26 -4.65 11.29 -0.94
C PHE A 26 -3.43 11.90 -0.25
N SER A 27 -2.46 12.37 -1.04
CA SER A 27 -1.33 13.18 -0.56
C SER A 27 -0.80 14.07 -1.69
N GLY A 28 -0.19 15.21 -1.37
CA GLY A 28 0.44 16.09 -2.36
C GLY A 28 1.68 15.48 -3.05
N SER A 29 2.29 14.42 -2.49
CA SER A 29 3.54 13.85 -2.98
C SER A 29 3.48 12.35 -3.23
N LYS A 30 4.11 11.89 -4.32
CA LYS A 30 4.22 10.45 -4.68
C LYS A 30 4.87 9.65 -3.54
N VAL A 31 5.90 10.22 -2.93
CA VAL A 31 6.65 9.56 -1.86
C VAL A 31 5.76 9.39 -0.62
N GLU A 32 4.95 10.39 -0.32
CA GLU A 32 4.10 10.39 0.86
C GLU A 32 2.86 9.50 0.69
N ILE A 33 2.21 9.49 -0.49
CA ILE A 33 1.14 8.52 -0.75
C ILE A 33 1.64 7.09 -0.64
N LEU A 34 2.85 6.78 -1.12
CA LEU A 34 3.41 5.43 -1.03
C LEU A 34 3.71 5.01 0.42
N ARG A 35 4.12 5.95 1.28
CA ARG A 35 4.26 5.72 2.73
C ARG A 35 2.90 5.46 3.38
N ILE A 36 1.89 6.26 3.05
CA ILE A 36 0.51 6.08 3.54
C ILE A 36 -0.05 4.73 3.12
N VAL A 37 0.15 4.34 1.86
CA VAL A 37 -0.26 3.03 1.30
C VAL A 37 0.38 1.88 2.08
N GLY A 38 1.70 1.95 2.31
CA GLY A 38 2.41 0.91 3.06
C GLY A 38 1.88 0.72 4.48
N ARG A 39 1.54 1.81 5.17
CA ARG A 39 0.94 1.76 6.52
C ARG A 39 -0.54 1.34 6.47
N PHE A 40 -1.29 1.75 5.47
CA PHE A 40 -2.70 1.42 5.30
C PHE A 40 -2.91 -0.07 5.00
N LEU A 41 -2.01 -0.66 4.23
CA LEU A 41 -2.02 -2.08 3.86
C LEU A 41 -1.18 -2.95 4.81
N GLU A 42 -0.71 -2.39 5.93
CA GLU A 42 -0.03 -3.16 6.97
C GLU A 42 -1.00 -4.22 7.52
N GLY A 43 -0.65 -5.50 7.38
CA GLY A 43 -1.51 -6.62 7.77
C GLY A 43 -2.56 -7.04 6.74
N GLN A 44 -2.61 -6.41 5.56
CA GLN A 44 -3.57 -6.74 4.48
C GLN A 44 -2.85 -7.17 3.20
N THR A 45 -3.36 -8.22 2.55
CA THR A 45 -2.81 -8.71 1.28
C THR A 45 -3.43 -7.96 0.10
N ALA A 46 -2.64 -7.09 -0.55
CA ALA A 46 -3.13 -6.24 -1.63
C ALA A 46 -2.06 -5.94 -2.70
N SER A 47 -2.48 -5.79 -3.95
CA SER A 47 -1.63 -5.40 -5.08
C SER A 47 -1.88 -3.93 -5.38
N VAL A 48 -0.82 -3.14 -5.49
CA VAL A 48 -0.91 -1.71 -5.77
C VAL A 48 -0.18 -1.40 -7.08
N ALA A 49 -0.95 -1.11 -8.13
CA ALA A 49 -0.40 -0.56 -9.37
C ALA A 49 0.05 0.89 -9.13
N ILE A 50 1.27 1.22 -9.55
CA ILE A 50 1.86 2.54 -9.38
C ILE A 50 2.03 3.14 -10.76
N TYR A 51 1.41 4.30 -10.97
CA TYR A 51 1.53 5.05 -12.22
C TYR A 51 2.54 6.21 -12.08
N ASN A 52 2.99 6.73 -13.22
CA ASN A 52 3.76 7.96 -13.32
C ASN A 52 2.83 9.18 -13.37
N ALA A 53 3.42 10.37 -13.28
CA ALA A 53 2.67 11.61 -13.36
C ALA A 53 2.01 11.81 -14.73
N ASP A 54 2.55 11.21 -15.80
CA ASP A 54 1.95 11.23 -17.14
C ASP A 54 0.87 10.15 -17.34
N GLY A 55 0.65 9.29 -16.34
CA GLY A 55 -0.30 8.19 -16.42
C GLY A 55 0.27 6.87 -16.97
N SER A 56 1.54 6.83 -17.39
CA SER A 56 2.19 5.57 -17.75
C SER A 56 2.35 4.64 -16.53
N TYR A 57 2.26 3.33 -16.75
CA TYR A 57 2.48 2.35 -15.70
C TYR A 57 3.95 2.29 -15.31
N ALA A 58 4.26 2.52 -14.03
CA ALA A 58 5.63 2.49 -13.51
C ALA A 58 5.99 1.11 -12.95
N GLY A 59 5.01 0.38 -12.43
CA GLY A 59 5.20 -0.92 -11.80
C GLY A 59 4.09 -1.26 -10.81
N GLU A 60 4.15 -2.45 -10.23
CA GLU A 60 3.21 -2.90 -9.20
C GLU A 60 3.98 -3.28 -7.95
N ARG A 61 3.38 -3.00 -6.79
CA ARG A 61 3.90 -3.40 -5.49
C ARG A 61 2.86 -4.21 -4.74
N VAL A 62 3.24 -5.40 -4.30
CA VAL A 62 2.41 -6.29 -3.49
C VAL A 62 2.66 -6.01 -2.00
N TYR A 63 1.59 -5.95 -1.22
CA TYR A 63 1.55 -5.77 0.23
C TYR A 63 0.91 -7.00 0.92
N PRO A 64 1.32 -7.32 2.17
CA PRO A 64 2.55 -6.82 2.78
C PRO A 64 3.74 -7.22 1.90
N MET A 65 4.67 -6.30 1.68
CA MET A 65 5.84 -6.57 0.86
C MET A 65 6.49 -7.80 1.50
N VAL A 66 6.50 -8.93 0.78
CA VAL A 66 7.16 -10.16 1.23
C VAL A 66 8.67 -9.96 1.16
N ALA A 67 9.16 -8.92 1.84
CA ALA A 67 10.49 -8.91 2.41
C ALA A 67 10.48 -10.07 3.40
N LYS A 68 10.93 -11.24 2.94
CA LYS A 68 11.28 -12.32 3.84
C LYS A 68 12.16 -11.73 4.95
N ARG A 69 11.73 -11.96 6.20
CA ARG A 69 12.50 -11.92 7.45
C ARG A 69 12.56 -10.55 8.19
N HIS A 70 11.78 -10.52 9.29
CA HIS A 70 12.04 -9.90 10.62
C HIS A 70 11.44 -8.52 10.95
N LYS A 71 10.34 -8.52 11.71
CA LYS A 71 10.41 -8.34 13.18
C LYS A 71 9.11 -8.73 13.90
N ASN A 72 9.23 -9.77 14.72
CA ASN A 72 8.72 -9.94 16.09
C ASN A 72 7.44 -9.21 16.52
N ALA A 73 6.33 -9.96 16.59
CA ALA A 73 5.35 -9.93 17.68
C ALA A 73 4.37 -11.08 17.39
N SER A 74 4.37 -12.21 18.10
CA SER A 74 3.95 -12.31 19.49
C SER A 74 4.19 -13.73 20.02
N ALA A 75 4.29 -13.84 21.35
CA ALA A 75 4.02 -15.04 22.17
C ALA A 75 5.15 -16.08 22.37
N GLN A 76 6.15 -15.73 23.17
CA GLN A 76 6.56 -16.62 24.26
C GLN A 76 6.12 -15.99 25.58
N LYS A 77 4.84 -16.16 25.92
CA LYS A 77 4.40 -16.11 27.31
C LYS A 77 3.84 -17.48 27.67
N ALA A 78 4.58 -18.16 28.54
CA ALA A 78 4.18 -19.19 29.49
C ALA A 78 3.57 -20.52 28.99
N ARG A 79 4.30 -21.60 29.24
CA ARG A 79 3.87 -22.90 29.83
C ARG A 79 5.17 -23.66 30.12
N GLY A 80 5.65 -23.69 31.37
CA GLY A 80 5.41 -24.79 32.32
C GLY A 80 6.52 -25.83 32.12
N SER A 81 7.23 -26.35 33.12
CA SER A 81 7.18 -26.32 34.58
C SER A 81 8.60 -26.50 35.11
#